data_AF-A0A3R7C3E2-F1
#
_entry.id   AF-A0A3R7C3E2-F1
#
_cell.length_a   1.000
_cell.length_b   1.000
_cell.length_c   1.000
_cell.angle_alpha   90.00
_cell.angle_beta   90.00
_cell.angle_gamma   90.00
#
_symmetry.space_group_name_H-M   'P 1'
#
loop_
_entity.id
_entity.type
_entity.pdbx_description
1 polymer ?
#
loop_
_entity_poly.entity_id
_entity_poly.type
_entity_poly.pdbx_seq_one_letter_code
_entity_poly.pdbx_strand_id
1 'polypeptide(L)'
;MKAPFNEIDLIDRFVEYDENLNGGKGFSESSDSGVLGWFESSLLRSYFILFEVTGEKWWLDKITWHFDKIASKMANIGGDKYPSWHTCTYSTAEILTRKLHNRGRAEILPYKALSESISLDRTMYPTVKGDGWSGIDVPLLERVRRERDATKIKDSEYIIEFVRKDRFIVRDLSNFRIVYESTFESGEKIEFVPGVAVTIIGKPEVGDKFRVECRAVRPIWYVVHQGMILYPLALFMEVATKDKSLSREYSGKIREYINLIEENIVPKIERYWIDVNKESGAYRFTENSSERFPNRILPHNQYLAMARAFLVLNEVTSKRYYLIRALKMGRYFKDNLHLVDGAYIWHYWDYYEEGRFHHGFIEDIGHGSIDVGFAIECCRRGVLFNVHELRRFCKTFTDKIWNGSLSKPRLSRRVDGSGGESAHIRDWINLSQWDSKIFFICYGVFKGRDEPVFYIPYILEGWRRLLEGLKGSPTYNG
;
A
#
# COMPACT_ATOMS: atom_id res chain seq x y z
N MET A 1 -18.33 14.17 30.99
CA MET A 1 -19.11 13.23 30.13
C MET A 1 -18.69 11.82 30.48
N LYS A 2 -19.63 10.88 30.68
CA LYS A 2 -19.32 9.47 31.03
C LYS A 2 -19.17 8.64 29.74
N ALA A 3 -18.25 7.68 29.73
CA ALA A 3 -18.08 6.76 28.61
C ALA A 3 -19.35 5.91 28.40
N PRO A 4 -19.74 5.61 27.13
CA PRO A 4 -20.89 4.76 26.84
C PRO A 4 -20.60 3.26 26.98
N PHE A 5 -19.43 2.89 27.51
CA PHE A 5 -18.95 1.53 27.65
C PHE A 5 -18.25 1.33 29.00
N ASN A 6 -18.02 0.08 29.38
CA ASN A 6 -17.15 -0.27 30.49
C ASN A 6 -15.72 -0.44 29.96
N GLU A 7 -14.81 0.45 30.35
CA GLU A 7 -13.42 0.45 29.87
C GLU A 7 -12.66 -0.82 30.24
N ILE A 8 -12.84 -1.31 31.48
CA ILE A 8 -12.16 -2.51 31.99
C ILE A 8 -12.59 -3.74 31.19
N ASP A 9 -13.90 -3.93 30.99
CA ASP A 9 -14.45 -5.05 30.20
C ASP A 9 -13.88 -5.09 28.77
N LEU A 10 -13.79 -3.92 28.13
CA LEU A 10 -13.24 -3.86 26.78
C LEU A 10 -11.74 -4.24 26.77
N ILE A 11 -10.96 -3.75 27.74
CA ILE A 11 -9.53 -4.07 27.85
C ILE A 11 -9.35 -5.57 28.08
N ASP A 12 -10.08 -6.17 29.03
CA ASP A 12 -10.00 -7.60 29.35
C ASP A 12 -10.30 -8.48 28.12
N ARG A 13 -11.32 -8.12 27.34
CA ARG A 13 -11.65 -8.82 26.08
C ARG A 13 -10.55 -8.70 25.05
N PHE A 14 -9.87 -7.56 24.97
CA PHE A 14 -8.73 -7.41 24.06
C PHE A 14 -7.54 -8.25 24.54
N VAL A 15 -7.25 -8.29 25.84
CA VAL A 15 -6.20 -9.14 26.41
C VAL A 15 -6.45 -10.61 26.09
N GLU A 16 -7.68 -11.11 26.29
CA GLU A 16 -8.04 -12.49 25.95
C GLU A 16 -7.85 -12.78 24.45
N TYR A 17 -8.26 -11.86 23.58
CA TYR A 17 -8.06 -12.00 22.13
C TYR A 17 -6.59 -12.05 21.75
N ASP A 18 -5.78 -11.16 22.32
CA ASP A 18 -4.35 -11.06 22.08
C ASP A 18 -3.61 -12.33 22.53
N GLU A 19 -3.89 -12.82 23.74
CA GLU A 19 -3.33 -14.07 24.26
C GLU A 19 -3.68 -15.27 23.38
N ASN A 20 -4.91 -15.34 22.87
CA ASN A 20 -5.35 -16.42 21.98
C ASN A 20 -4.75 -16.30 20.56
N LEU A 21 -4.36 -15.09 20.13
CA LEU A 21 -3.81 -14.88 18.79
C LEU A 21 -2.36 -15.37 18.70
N ASN A 22 -2.24 -16.63 18.26
CA ASN A 22 -0.98 -17.37 18.16
C ASN A 22 -0.21 -17.44 19.50
N GLY A 23 -0.92 -17.48 20.63
CA GLY A 23 -0.31 -17.55 21.97
C GLY A 23 0.34 -16.23 22.39
N GLY A 24 -0.32 -15.10 22.17
CA GLY A 24 0.18 -13.76 22.50
C GLY A 24 1.21 -13.22 21.50
N LYS A 25 1.57 -14.01 20.48
CA LYS A 25 2.63 -13.67 19.51
C LYS A 25 2.15 -12.82 18.35
N GLY A 26 0.84 -12.67 18.16
CA GLY A 26 0.28 -11.99 17.00
C GLY A 26 0.77 -12.63 15.69
N PHE A 27 1.16 -11.80 14.73
CA PHE A 27 1.74 -12.20 13.46
C PHE A 27 3.25 -11.90 13.35
N SER A 28 3.92 -11.55 14.45
CA SER A 28 5.34 -11.14 14.53
C SER A 28 6.34 -12.16 13.95
N GLU A 29 5.97 -13.44 13.86
CA GLU A 29 6.81 -14.51 13.31
C GLU A 29 6.64 -14.73 11.80
N SER A 30 5.72 -14.01 11.14
CA SER A 30 5.50 -14.11 9.69
C SER A 30 6.73 -13.68 8.88
N SER A 31 7.02 -14.40 7.81
CA SER A 31 8.02 -14.00 6.80
C SER A 31 7.45 -13.09 5.71
N ASP A 32 6.12 -12.93 5.66
CA ASP A 32 5.45 -12.11 4.66
C ASP A 32 5.25 -10.67 5.14
N SER A 33 5.89 -9.72 4.46
CA SER A 33 5.81 -8.30 4.82
C SER A 33 4.41 -7.69 4.68
N GLY A 34 3.52 -8.27 3.87
CA GLY A 34 2.12 -7.85 3.81
C GLY A 34 1.40 -8.23 5.10
N VAL A 35 1.65 -9.44 5.61
CA VAL A 35 1.14 -9.86 6.92
C VAL A 35 1.66 -8.95 8.04
N LEU A 36 2.97 -8.68 8.04
CA LEU A 36 3.58 -7.79 9.03
C LEU A 36 3.07 -6.34 8.89
N GLY A 37 2.96 -5.84 7.67
CA GLY A 37 2.57 -4.47 7.34
C GLY A 37 1.09 -4.18 7.59
N TRP A 38 0.18 -5.13 7.37
CA TRP A 38 -1.26 -4.88 7.49
C TRP A 38 -1.88 -5.38 8.80
N PHE A 39 -1.35 -6.48 9.36
CA PHE A 39 -1.92 -7.10 10.54
C PHE A 39 -1.07 -6.86 11.77
N GLU A 40 0.22 -7.20 11.74
CA GLU A 40 1.10 -7.05 12.90
C GLU A 40 1.26 -5.58 13.32
N SER A 41 1.44 -4.68 12.36
CA SER A 41 1.45 -3.23 12.62
C SER A 41 0.21 -2.72 13.36
N SER A 42 -0.96 -3.31 13.07
CA SER A 42 -2.22 -2.95 13.73
C SER A 42 -2.24 -3.41 15.19
N LEU A 43 -1.58 -4.52 15.51
CA LEU A 43 -1.38 -4.98 16.89
C LEU A 43 -0.39 -4.08 17.63
N LEU A 44 0.75 -3.74 17.02
CA LEU A 44 1.71 -2.78 17.60
C LEU A 44 1.03 -1.43 17.90
N ARG A 45 0.19 -0.95 16.99
CA ARG A 45 -0.62 0.27 17.23
C ARG A 45 -1.62 0.07 18.37
N SER A 46 -2.25 -1.09 18.46
CA SER A 46 -3.19 -1.40 19.54
C SER A 46 -2.52 -1.41 20.90
N TYR A 47 -1.32 -2.00 21.02
CA TYR A 47 -0.54 -1.96 22.26
C TYR A 47 -0.17 -0.53 22.64
N PHE A 48 0.24 0.30 21.66
CA PHE A 48 0.55 1.70 21.95
C PHE A 48 -0.68 2.47 22.46
N ILE A 49 -1.84 2.25 21.84
CA ILE A 49 -3.11 2.84 22.30
C ILE A 49 -3.43 2.38 23.73
N LEU A 50 -3.29 1.09 24.02
CA LEU A 50 -3.58 0.54 25.36
C LEU A 50 -2.62 1.09 26.41
N PHE A 51 -1.34 1.27 26.08
CA PHE A 51 -0.42 2.02 26.92
C PHE A 51 -0.91 3.46 27.17
N GLU A 52 -1.34 4.19 26.13
CA GLU A 52 -1.87 5.55 26.33
C GLU A 52 -3.08 5.54 27.27
N VAL A 53 -3.96 4.54 27.13
CA VAL A 53 -5.20 4.38 27.91
C VAL A 53 -4.91 4.03 29.37
N THR A 54 -4.12 2.98 29.63
CA THR A 54 -3.94 2.39 30.97
C THR A 54 -2.72 2.94 31.70
N GLY A 55 -1.72 3.45 30.97
CA GLY A 55 -0.41 3.79 31.52
C GLY A 55 0.47 2.56 31.84
N GLU A 56 0.01 1.35 31.51
CA GLU A 56 0.73 0.12 31.85
C GLU A 56 1.88 -0.14 30.88
N LYS A 57 3.09 -0.16 31.43
CA LYS A 57 4.34 -0.37 30.70
C LYS A 57 4.38 -1.72 29.95
N TRP A 58 3.70 -2.75 30.44
CA TRP A 58 3.67 -4.07 29.80
C TRP A 58 3.30 -4.01 28.30
N TRP A 59 2.43 -3.09 27.89
CA TRP A 59 2.11 -2.86 26.49
C TRP A 59 3.30 -2.36 25.66
N LEU A 60 4.19 -1.56 26.23
CA LEU A 60 5.44 -1.13 25.58
C LEU A 60 6.43 -2.30 25.48
N ASP A 61 6.51 -3.14 26.51
CA ASP A 61 7.31 -4.37 26.47
C ASP A 61 6.84 -5.28 25.33
N LYS A 62 5.52 -5.43 25.13
CA LYS A 62 4.97 -6.14 23.96
C LYS A 62 5.45 -5.52 22.64
N ILE A 63 5.42 -4.19 22.48
CA ILE A 63 5.90 -3.55 21.24
C ILE A 63 7.36 -3.94 20.95
N THR A 64 8.24 -3.86 21.95
CA THR A 64 9.67 -4.20 21.76
C THR A 64 9.88 -5.67 21.43
N TRP A 65 9.20 -6.58 22.15
CA TRP A 65 9.32 -8.02 21.92
C TRP A 65 8.81 -8.44 20.54
N HIS A 66 7.68 -7.86 20.10
CA HIS A 66 7.12 -8.12 18.78
C HIS A 66 8.03 -7.54 17.69
N PHE A 67 8.52 -6.31 17.87
CA PHE A 67 9.38 -5.67 16.86
C PHE A 67 10.74 -6.35 16.72
N ASP A 68 11.35 -6.84 17.80
CA ASP A 68 12.60 -7.62 17.74
C ASP A 68 12.42 -8.87 16.83
N LYS A 69 11.28 -9.55 16.93
CA LYS A 69 10.94 -10.69 16.07
C LYS A 69 10.77 -10.27 14.62
N ILE A 70 10.06 -9.17 14.37
CA ILE A 70 9.89 -8.59 13.03
C ILE A 70 11.26 -8.25 12.42
N ALA A 71 12.11 -7.53 13.15
CA ALA A 71 13.46 -7.16 12.72
C ALA A 71 14.30 -8.39 12.35
N SER A 72 14.18 -9.49 13.10
CA SER A 72 14.88 -10.75 12.81
C SER A 72 14.51 -11.39 11.46
N LYS A 73 13.40 -10.96 10.83
CA LYS A 73 12.94 -11.46 9.52
C LYS A 73 13.42 -10.62 8.33
N MET A 74 14.19 -9.55 8.57
CA MET A 74 14.76 -8.76 7.48
C MET A 74 15.76 -9.61 6.68
N ALA A 75 15.67 -9.54 5.35
CA ALA A 75 16.55 -10.27 4.44
C ALA A 75 17.02 -9.37 3.29
N ASN A 76 18.21 -9.61 2.75
CA ASN A 76 18.72 -8.94 1.56
C ASN A 76 18.49 -9.81 0.31
N ILE A 77 17.24 -9.90 -0.15
CA ILE A 77 16.88 -10.74 -1.31
C ILE A 77 17.33 -10.09 -2.63
N GLY A 78 17.35 -8.75 -2.70
CA GLY A 78 17.71 -8.00 -3.91
C GLY A 78 19.21 -7.80 -4.13
N GLY A 79 20.07 -8.26 -3.22
CA GLY A 79 21.52 -8.06 -3.32
C GLY A 79 21.97 -6.61 -3.14
N ASP A 80 21.11 -5.73 -2.64
CA ASP A 80 21.29 -4.28 -2.64
C ASP A 80 21.95 -3.73 -1.37
N LYS A 81 22.45 -4.63 -0.51
CA LYS A 81 23.11 -4.40 0.78
C LYS A 81 22.19 -3.91 1.90
N TYR A 82 20.90 -3.67 1.65
CA TYR A 82 19.96 -3.19 2.65
C TYR A 82 18.88 -4.23 2.92
N PRO A 83 19.03 -5.07 3.97
CA PRO A 83 17.99 -5.98 4.42
C PRO A 83 16.65 -5.28 4.60
N SER A 84 15.56 -5.97 4.25
CA SER A 84 14.19 -5.47 4.39
C SER A 84 13.19 -6.62 4.50
N TRP A 85 11.92 -6.30 4.72
CA TRP A 85 10.81 -7.26 4.73
C TRP A 85 10.21 -7.38 3.32
N HIS A 86 9.95 -8.61 2.87
CA HIS A 86 9.52 -8.89 1.50
C HIS A 86 8.19 -9.66 1.45
N THR A 87 7.49 -9.62 0.32
CA THR A 87 6.26 -10.39 0.07
C THR A 87 6.13 -10.72 -1.42
N CYS A 88 5.42 -11.81 -1.73
CA CYS A 88 4.96 -12.11 -3.09
C CYS A 88 3.50 -11.69 -3.32
N THR A 89 2.73 -11.38 -2.28
CA THR A 89 1.27 -11.13 -2.32
C THR A 89 0.86 -10.05 -3.32
N TYR A 90 1.70 -9.02 -3.45
CA TYR A 90 1.45 -7.88 -4.34
C TYR A 90 2.34 -7.87 -5.59
N SER A 91 3.23 -8.85 -5.72
CA SER A 91 4.14 -8.97 -6.85
C SER A 91 3.45 -9.52 -8.10
N THR A 92 4.07 -9.32 -9.27
CA THR A 92 3.57 -9.80 -10.56
C THR A 92 4.53 -10.78 -11.21
N ALA A 93 3.98 -11.68 -12.03
CA ALA A 93 4.75 -12.41 -13.02
C ALA A 93 4.65 -11.70 -14.37
N GLU A 94 5.64 -11.89 -15.24
CA GLU A 94 5.68 -11.29 -16.57
C GLU A 94 5.58 -12.36 -17.65
N ILE A 95 4.79 -12.09 -18.70
CA ILE A 95 4.79 -12.83 -19.96
C ILE A 95 5.14 -11.85 -21.06
N LEU A 96 6.31 -12.03 -21.69
CA LEU A 96 6.77 -11.23 -22.81
C LEU A 96 6.62 -12.04 -24.08
N THR A 97 6.00 -11.45 -25.10
CA THR A 97 5.86 -12.07 -26.41
C THR A 97 6.55 -11.23 -27.46
N ARG A 98 7.31 -11.88 -28.35
CA ARG A 98 7.98 -11.21 -29.46
C ARG A 98 7.91 -12.04 -30.74
N LYS A 99 7.81 -11.34 -31.86
CA LYS A 99 7.93 -11.92 -33.19
C LYS A 99 9.41 -12.06 -33.54
N LEU A 100 9.81 -13.15 -34.19
CA LEU A 100 11.17 -13.29 -34.73
C LEU A 100 11.20 -12.82 -36.20
N HIS A 101 12.30 -13.06 -36.91
CA HIS A 101 12.36 -12.84 -38.36
C HIS A 101 11.47 -13.83 -39.10
N ASN A 102 10.18 -13.49 -39.16
CA ASN A 102 9.12 -14.28 -39.76
C ASN A 102 8.86 -13.84 -41.20
N ARG A 103 8.45 -14.80 -42.02
CA ARG A 103 8.06 -14.60 -43.42
C ARG A 103 6.60 -14.15 -43.51
N GLY A 104 5.75 -14.66 -42.62
CA GLY A 104 4.34 -14.32 -42.54
C GLY A 104 4.07 -12.97 -41.88
N ARG A 105 2.80 -12.57 -41.94
CA ARG A 105 2.28 -11.31 -41.36
C ARG A 105 1.55 -11.54 -40.04
N ALA A 106 1.74 -12.71 -39.42
CA ALA A 106 1.15 -12.97 -38.12
C ALA A 106 1.88 -12.21 -36.99
N GLU A 107 1.12 -11.82 -35.98
CA GLU A 107 1.56 -11.14 -34.78
C GLU A 107 1.17 -11.94 -33.54
N ILE A 108 1.98 -11.85 -32.48
CA ILE A 108 1.74 -12.51 -31.19
C ILE A 108 1.43 -11.47 -30.12
N LEU A 109 0.43 -11.76 -29.30
CA LEU A 109 0.01 -10.94 -28.16
C LEU A 109 -0.02 -11.81 -26.89
N PRO A 110 0.28 -11.25 -25.70
CA PRO A 110 -0.11 -11.89 -24.45
C PRO A 110 -1.64 -11.96 -24.34
N TYR A 111 -2.19 -13.06 -23.81
CA TYR A 111 -3.63 -13.31 -23.89
C TYR A 111 -4.50 -12.28 -23.13
N LYS A 112 -4.06 -11.77 -21.96
CA LYS A 112 -4.84 -10.79 -21.18
C LYS A 112 -4.24 -9.39 -21.22
N ALA A 113 -3.34 -9.10 -22.17
CA ALA A 113 -2.87 -7.74 -22.37
C ALA A 113 -4.10 -6.82 -22.61
N LEU A 114 -4.34 -5.91 -21.66
CA LEU A 114 -5.31 -4.83 -21.82
C LEU A 114 -4.86 -3.97 -23.00
N SER A 115 -5.80 -3.59 -23.86
CA SER A 115 -5.58 -2.83 -25.10
C SER A 115 -4.79 -1.52 -24.93
N GLU A 116 -4.60 -1.03 -23.69
CA GLU A 116 -3.78 0.14 -23.35
C GLU A 116 -2.31 0.01 -23.77
N SER A 117 -1.74 -1.20 -23.83
CA SER A 117 -0.37 -1.42 -24.32
C SER A 117 -0.26 -1.48 -25.85
N ILE A 118 -1.39 -1.63 -26.56
CA ILE A 118 -1.44 -1.71 -28.02
C ILE A 118 -1.74 -0.33 -28.65
N SER A 119 -2.35 0.59 -27.89
CA SER A 119 -2.73 1.92 -28.38
C SER A 119 -1.59 2.95 -28.48
N LEU A 120 -0.47 2.76 -27.77
CA LEU A 120 0.65 3.72 -27.81
C LEU A 120 1.38 3.73 -29.17
N ASP A 121 1.38 2.62 -29.91
CA ASP A 121 2.22 2.49 -31.11
C ASP A 121 1.55 3.07 -32.38
N ARG A 122 0.22 3.02 -32.48
CA ARG A 122 -0.48 3.50 -33.70
C ARG A 122 -0.63 5.02 -33.78
N THR A 123 -0.58 5.73 -32.64
CA THR A 123 -0.71 7.20 -32.60
C THR A 123 0.61 7.93 -32.36
N MET A 124 1.68 7.26 -31.90
CA MET A 124 2.97 7.92 -31.66
C MET A 124 3.78 8.21 -32.93
N TYR A 125 3.49 7.56 -34.06
CA TYR A 125 4.27 7.72 -35.29
C TYR A 125 3.44 7.96 -36.57
N PRO A 126 2.51 8.94 -36.62
CA PRO A 126 1.81 9.25 -37.87
C PRO A 126 2.74 9.77 -38.98
N THR A 127 3.98 10.17 -38.64
CA THR A 127 4.94 10.82 -39.53
C THR A 127 6.23 10.04 -39.77
N VAL A 128 6.38 8.80 -39.29
CA VAL A 128 7.51 7.95 -39.69
C VAL A 128 7.23 7.38 -41.08
N LYS A 129 7.34 8.24 -42.10
CA LYS A 129 7.63 7.84 -43.48
C LYS A 129 9.13 7.58 -43.56
N GLY A 130 9.56 6.44 -43.04
CA GLY A 130 10.92 5.95 -43.17
C GLY A 130 10.91 4.68 -43.99
N ASP A 131 11.16 4.79 -45.29
CA ASP A 131 11.51 3.65 -46.13
C ASP A 131 12.81 3.03 -45.58
N GLY A 132 12.71 1.84 -44.99
CA GLY A 132 13.84 1.06 -44.47
C GLY A 132 14.11 1.26 -42.98
N TRP A 133 13.89 0.21 -42.18
CA TRP A 133 14.01 0.11 -40.71
C TRP A 133 12.76 0.45 -39.88
N SER A 134 11.60 -0.09 -40.23
CA SER A 134 10.40 -0.10 -39.35
C SER A 134 10.37 -1.29 -38.37
N GLY A 135 11.52 -1.87 -38.03
CA GLY A 135 11.64 -3.09 -37.25
C GLY A 135 11.99 -2.83 -35.79
N ILE A 136 11.16 -2.10 -35.05
CA ILE A 136 11.30 -2.11 -33.59
C ILE A 136 10.73 -3.45 -33.12
N ASP A 137 11.63 -4.40 -32.83
CA ASP A 137 11.34 -5.67 -32.14
C ASP A 137 10.96 -5.38 -30.69
N VAL A 138 9.82 -4.69 -30.49
CA VAL A 138 9.31 -4.35 -29.15
C VAL A 138 8.58 -5.57 -28.60
N PRO A 139 9.08 -6.19 -27.52
CA PRO A 139 8.31 -7.24 -26.86
C PRO A 139 7.04 -6.64 -26.26
N LEU A 140 5.91 -7.31 -26.48
CA LEU A 140 4.68 -7.01 -25.76
C LEU A 140 4.70 -7.71 -24.41
N LEU A 141 4.27 -7.01 -23.37
CA LEU A 141 4.39 -7.46 -21.98
C LEU A 141 3.02 -7.50 -21.30
N GLU A 142 2.69 -8.65 -20.72
CA GLU A 142 1.61 -8.80 -19.74
C GLU A 142 2.19 -8.96 -18.33
N ARG A 143 1.65 -8.19 -17.39
CA ARG A 143 1.86 -8.41 -15.95
C ARG A 143 0.68 -9.15 -15.35
N VAL A 144 0.92 -10.36 -14.87
CA VAL A 144 -0.09 -11.17 -14.19
C VAL A 144 -0.14 -10.76 -12.73
N ARG A 145 -1.15 -9.96 -12.37
CA ARG A 145 -1.27 -9.32 -11.05
C ARG A 145 -2.04 -10.13 -10.01
N ARG A 146 -2.89 -11.06 -10.44
CA ARG A 146 -3.66 -11.92 -9.53
C ARG A 146 -2.74 -12.99 -8.98
N GLU A 147 -2.50 -12.98 -7.69
CA GLU A 147 -1.56 -13.89 -7.01
C GLU A 147 -1.77 -15.36 -7.39
N ARG A 148 -3.02 -15.85 -7.34
CA ARG A 148 -3.38 -17.23 -7.72
C ARG A 148 -3.05 -17.61 -9.17
N ASP A 149 -2.96 -16.61 -10.06
CA ASP A 149 -2.60 -16.80 -11.47
C ASP A 149 -1.08 -16.66 -11.63
N ALA A 150 -0.48 -15.65 -11.00
CA ALA A 150 0.94 -15.31 -11.12
C ALA A 150 1.86 -16.40 -10.56
N THR A 151 1.46 -17.06 -9.47
CA THR A 151 2.21 -18.15 -8.82
C THR A 151 2.34 -19.42 -9.68
N LYS A 152 1.48 -19.58 -10.70
CA LYS A 152 1.55 -20.68 -11.67
C LYS A 152 2.67 -20.48 -12.69
N ILE A 153 3.06 -19.23 -12.95
CA ILE A 153 4.09 -18.89 -13.93
C ILE A 153 5.46 -19.17 -13.34
N LYS A 154 6.31 -19.86 -14.11
CA LYS A 154 7.70 -20.18 -13.79
C LYS A 154 8.63 -19.42 -14.74
N ASP A 155 9.90 -19.31 -14.36
CA ASP A 155 10.91 -18.78 -15.28
C ASP A 155 11.12 -19.81 -16.38
N SER A 156 10.78 -19.41 -17.60
CA SER A 156 10.84 -20.28 -18.76
C SER A 156 10.83 -19.47 -20.04
N GLU A 157 11.31 -20.09 -21.10
CA GLU A 157 11.25 -19.52 -22.43
C GLU A 157 10.73 -20.56 -23.41
N TYR A 158 9.87 -20.12 -24.32
CA TYR A 158 9.24 -20.99 -25.31
C TYR A 158 9.40 -20.43 -26.72
N ILE A 159 9.49 -21.34 -27.69
CA ILE A 159 9.34 -21.03 -29.11
C ILE A 159 8.06 -21.67 -29.62
N ILE A 160 7.18 -20.85 -30.19
CA ILE A 160 6.06 -21.29 -31.01
C ILE A 160 6.54 -21.32 -32.46
N GLU A 161 6.51 -22.47 -33.12
CA GLU A 161 6.97 -22.66 -34.51
C GLU A 161 5.85 -23.21 -35.38
N PHE A 162 5.57 -22.53 -36.49
CA PHE A 162 4.63 -22.99 -37.51
C PHE A 162 5.28 -24.06 -38.38
N VAL A 163 4.97 -25.32 -38.10
CA VAL A 163 5.51 -26.48 -38.83
C VAL A 163 4.69 -26.82 -40.09
N ARG A 164 3.44 -26.37 -40.14
CA ARG A 164 2.55 -26.40 -41.32
C ARG A 164 1.69 -25.13 -41.34
N LYS A 165 0.98 -24.88 -42.45
CA LYS A 165 0.12 -23.68 -42.59
C LYS A 165 -0.95 -23.57 -41.51
N ASP A 166 -1.44 -24.70 -41.04
CA ASP A 166 -2.55 -24.85 -40.09
C ASP A 166 -2.11 -25.47 -38.77
N ARG A 167 -0.80 -25.57 -38.49
CA ARG A 167 -0.29 -26.30 -37.32
C ARG A 167 0.98 -25.68 -36.77
N PHE A 168 1.03 -25.55 -35.45
CA PHE A 168 2.21 -25.08 -34.72
C PHE A 168 2.58 -26.03 -33.58
N ILE A 169 3.83 -25.96 -33.18
CA ILE A 169 4.36 -26.62 -31.98
C ILE A 169 4.91 -25.56 -31.03
N VAL A 170 4.92 -25.87 -29.73
CA VAL A 170 5.57 -25.07 -28.70
C VAL A 170 6.71 -25.88 -28.11
N ARG A 171 7.93 -25.33 -28.13
CA ARG A 171 9.12 -25.94 -27.55
C ARG A 171 9.56 -25.16 -26.32
N ASP A 172 9.87 -25.87 -25.24
CA ASP A 172 10.57 -25.32 -24.08
C ASP A 172 12.07 -25.19 -24.41
N LEU A 173 12.63 -23.99 -24.32
CA LEU A 173 14.02 -23.73 -24.69
C LEU A 173 15.05 -24.27 -23.68
N SER A 174 14.64 -24.59 -22.45
CA SER A 174 15.55 -25.16 -21.45
C SER A 174 16.00 -26.59 -21.81
N ASN A 175 15.18 -27.32 -22.57
CA ASN A 175 15.37 -28.74 -22.87
C ASN A 175 14.98 -29.14 -24.31
N PHE A 176 14.53 -28.18 -25.12
CA PHE A 176 14.08 -28.32 -26.52
C PHE A 176 12.92 -29.31 -26.77
N ARG A 177 12.21 -29.75 -25.71
CA ARG A 177 11.06 -30.65 -25.84
C ARG A 177 9.83 -29.90 -26.34
N ILE A 178 9.03 -30.58 -27.16
CA ILE A 178 7.70 -30.11 -27.54
C ILE A 178 6.78 -30.29 -26.33
N VAL A 179 6.25 -29.18 -25.81
CA VAL A 179 5.35 -29.16 -24.65
C VAL A 179 3.88 -29.02 -25.06
N TYR A 180 3.63 -28.56 -26.29
CA TYR A 180 2.29 -28.39 -26.82
C TYR A 180 2.31 -28.42 -28.35
N GLU A 181 1.21 -28.88 -28.95
CA GLU A 181 1.00 -28.91 -30.38
C GLU A 181 -0.49 -28.79 -30.65
N SER A 182 -0.87 -27.95 -31.62
CA SER A 182 -2.26 -27.77 -31.99
C SER A 182 -2.40 -27.26 -33.42
N THR A 183 -3.62 -27.36 -33.95
CA THR A 183 -4.01 -26.63 -35.15
C THR A 183 -4.09 -25.13 -34.87
N PHE A 184 -3.81 -24.32 -35.88
CA PHE A 184 -3.86 -22.86 -35.78
C PHE A 184 -5.20 -22.30 -36.23
N GLU A 185 -5.81 -21.53 -35.35
CA GLU A 185 -6.92 -20.64 -35.66
C GLU A 185 -6.57 -19.23 -35.18
N SER A 186 -6.65 -18.24 -36.09
CA SER A 186 -6.23 -16.87 -35.80
C SER A 186 -7.13 -16.23 -34.75
N GLY A 187 -6.53 -15.70 -33.69
CA GLY A 187 -7.25 -15.01 -32.61
C GLY A 187 -7.63 -15.91 -31.43
N GLU A 188 -7.54 -17.23 -31.58
CA GLU A 188 -7.86 -18.17 -30.50
C GLU A 188 -6.82 -18.15 -29.39
N LYS A 189 -7.29 -18.48 -28.18
CA LYS A 189 -6.44 -18.58 -27.00
C LYS A 189 -5.56 -19.83 -27.11
N ILE A 190 -4.24 -19.64 -27.01
CA ILE A 190 -3.26 -20.73 -26.96
C ILE A 190 -2.68 -20.79 -25.55
N GLU A 191 -3.15 -21.75 -24.73
CA GLU A 191 -2.57 -22.06 -23.41
C GLU A 191 -1.79 -23.37 -23.50
N PHE A 192 -0.47 -23.29 -23.37
CA PHE A 192 0.43 -24.43 -23.59
C PHE A 192 1.11 -24.95 -22.31
N VAL A 193 1.12 -24.15 -21.23
CA VAL A 193 1.52 -24.55 -19.88
C VAL A 193 0.68 -23.79 -18.84
N PRO A 194 0.56 -24.27 -17.59
CA PRO A 194 -0.29 -23.65 -16.59
C PRO A 194 -0.02 -22.14 -16.40
N GLY A 195 -1.04 -21.32 -16.67
CA GLY A 195 -0.99 -19.88 -16.45
C GLY A 195 -0.30 -19.07 -17.55
N VAL A 196 0.24 -19.70 -18.60
CA VAL A 196 0.83 -19.01 -19.74
C VAL A 196 -0.07 -19.20 -20.96
N ALA A 197 -0.64 -18.09 -21.43
CA ALA A 197 -1.47 -18.07 -22.61
C ALA A 197 -1.12 -16.89 -23.52
N VAL A 198 -1.22 -17.12 -24.82
CA VAL A 198 -0.99 -16.11 -25.86
C VAL A 198 -2.10 -16.16 -26.90
N THR A 199 -2.15 -15.14 -27.73
CA THR A 199 -2.99 -15.10 -28.94
C THR A 199 -2.10 -14.80 -30.13
N ILE A 200 -2.27 -15.54 -31.22
CA ILE A 200 -1.62 -15.24 -32.50
C ILE A 200 -2.69 -14.81 -33.50
N ILE A 201 -2.51 -13.64 -34.11
CA ILE A 201 -3.45 -13.08 -35.09
C ILE A 201 -2.79 -12.97 -36.46
N GLY A 202 -3.58 -13.09 -37.52
CA GLY A 202 -3.13 -12.88 -38.89
C GLY A 202 -2.73 -14.17 -39.60
N LYS A 203 -1.77 -14.06 -40.53
CA LYS A 203 -1.41 -15.14 -41.47
C LYS A 203 0.06 -15.56 -41.30
N PRO A 204 0.34 -16.63 -40.54
CA PRO A 204 1.68 -17.18 -40.38
C PRO A 204 2.06 -18.01 -41.63
N GLU A 205 3.35 -18.12 -41.87
CA GLU A 205 3.94 -19.00 -42.87
C GLU A 205 4.71 -20.15 -42.21
N VAL A 206 4.91 -21.24 -42.96
CA VAL A 206 5.74 -22.36 -42.47
C VAL A 206 7.16 -21.86 -42.20
N GLY A 207 7.64 -22.14 -40.98
CA GLY A 207 8.93 -21.69 -40.45
C GLY A 207 8.85 -20.42 -39.61
N ASP A 208 7.70 -19.73 -39.55
CA ASP A 208 7.51 -18.59 -38.66
C ASP A 208 7.65 -19.02 -37.19
N LYS A 209 8.33 -18.18 -36.40
CA LYS A 209 8.62 -18.41 -34.99
C LYS A 209 8.23 -17.20 -34.13
N PHE A 210 7.71 -17.50 -32.95
CA PHE A 210 7.42 -16.51 -31.91
C PHE A 210 8.07 -16.94 -30.62
N ARG A 211 8.62 -15.99 -29.87
CA ARG A 211 9.22 -16.28 -28.57
C ARG A 211 8.30 -15.78 -27.46
N VAL A 212 8.17 -16.61 -26.43
CA VAL A 212 7.45 -16.28 -25.19
C VAL A 212 8.43 -16.41 -24.03
N GLU A 213 8.76 -15.31 -23.37
CA GLU A 213 9.63 -15.29 -22.19
C GLU A 213 8.76 -15.08 -20.95
N CYS A 214 8.85 -15.98 -19.98
CA CYS A 214 8.10 -15.93 -18.73
C CYS A 214 9.06 -15.62 -17.58
N ARG A 215 8.68 -14.68 -16.72
CA ARG A 215 9.40 -14.37 -15.48
C ARG A 215 8.47 -14.58 -14.31
N ALA A 216 8.86 -15.46 -13.41
CA ALA A 216 8.06 -15.79 -12.24
C ALA A 216 8.05 -14.65 -11.23
N VAL A 217 7.02 -14.68 -10.36
CA VAL A 217 6.92 -13.77 -9.22
C VAL A 217 8.19 -13.85 -8.36
N ARG A 218 8.73 -12.69 -7.99
CA ARG A 218 9.77 -12.55 -6.98
C ARG A 218 9.24 -11.81 -5.75
N PRO A 219 9.74 -12.16 -4.55
CA PRO A 219 9.42 -11.40 -3.35
C PRO A 219 10.05 -10.01 -3.45
N ILE A 220 9.24 -8.97 -3.23
CA ILE A 220 9.70 -7.58 -3.21
C ILE A 220 9.28 -6.90 -1.90
N TRP A 221 9.97 -5.83 -1.56
CA TRP A 221 9.69 -5.02 -0.38
C TRP A 221 8.80 -3.84 -0.79
N TYR A 222 7.97 -3.34 0.15
CA TYR A 222 7.04 -2.24 -0.11
C TYR A 222 7.21 -1.14 0.92
N VAL A 223 7.35 0.11 0.46
CA VAL A 223 7.45 1.30 1.33
C VAL A 223 6.29 1.38 2.33
N VAL A 224 5.07 1.04 1.89
CA VAL A 224 3.89 1.08 2.76
C VAL A 224 4.00 0.11 3.93
N HIS A 225 4.51 -1.11 3.73
CA HIS A 225 4.68 -2.06 4.84
C HIS A 225 5.72 -1.56 5.85
N GLN A 226 6.80 -0.97 5.35
CA GLN A 226 7.82 -0.34 6.22
C GLN A 226 7.17 0.78 7.06
N GLY A 227 6.44 1.69 6.42
CA GLY A 227 5.78 2.81 7.11
C GLY A 227 4.76 2.36 8.15
N MET A 228 3.95 1.36 7.81
CA MET A 228 2.96 0.78 8.73
C MET A 228 3.62 0.15 9.97
N ILE A 229 4.73 -0.59 9.80
CA ILE A 229 5.46 -1.19 10.92
C ILE A 229 6.17 -0.11 11.76
N LEU A 230 6.83 0.85 11.11
CA LEU A 230 7.67 1.83 11.80
C LEU A 230 6.87 2.90 12.52
N TYR A 231 5.65 3.22 12.10
CA TYR A 231 4.86 4.26 12.74
C TYR A 231 4.51 3.97 14.23
N PRO A 232 3.91 2.83 14.61
CA PRO A 232 3.68 2.51 16.02
C PRO A 232 4.98 2.34 16.81
N LEU A 233 6.06 1.84 16.17
CA LEU A 233 7.38 1.80 16.79
C LEU A 233 7.91 3.21 17.11
N ALA A 234 7.75 4.16 16.18
CA ALA A 234 8.18 5.53 16.37
C ALA A 234 7.39 6.22 17.48
N LEU A 235 6.10 5.94 17.62
CA LEU A 235 5.28 6.44 18.74
C LEU A 235 5.78 5.92 20.08
N PHE A 236 6.08 4.62 20.17
CA PHE A 236 6.74 4.05 21.35
C PHE A 236 8.05 4.77 21.66
N MET A 237 8.94 4.93 20.66
CA MET A 237 10.23 5.58 20.86
C MET A 237 10.07 7.05 21.32
N GLU A 238 9.09 7.78 20.78
CA GLU A 238 8.80 9.17 21.16
C GLU A 238 8.42 9.27 22.65
N VAL A 239 7.46 8.46 23.10
CA VAL A 239 7.05 8.44 24.50
C VAL A 239 8.21 8.00 25.41
N ALA A 240 8.89 6.91 25.03
CA ALA A 240 9.99 6.37 25.83
C ALA A 240 11.18 7.34 25.92
N THR A 241 11.41 8.19 24.91
CA THR A 241 12.45 9.22 24.96
C THR A 241 12.05 10.42 25.83
N LYS A 242 10.76 10.79 25.84
CA LYS A 242 10.26 11.96 26.57
C LYS A 242 10.08 11.70 28.07
N ASP A 243 9.78 10.47 28.48
CA ASP A 243 9.68 10.09 29.89
C ASP A 243 11.02 9.66 30.50
N LYS A 244 11.40 10.22 31.66
CA LYS A 244 12.71 9.96 32.30
C LYS A 244 12.87 8.52 32.81
N SER A 245 11.79 7.86 33.19
CA SER A 245 11.83 6.48 33.68
C SER A 245 11.94 5.53 32.49
N LEU A 246 11.08 5.69 31.50
CA LEU A 246 11.08 4.89 30.28
C LEU A 246 12.37 5.08 29.48
N SER A 247 12.93 6.30 29.44
CA SER A 247 14.20 6.57 28.75
C SER A 247 15.36 5.78 29.34
N ARG A 248 15.44 5.71 30.69
CA ARG A 248 16.47 4.91 31.38
C ARG A 248 16.38 3.43 31.01
N GLU A 249 15.17 2.93 30.84
CA GLU A 249 14.91 1.52 30.53
C GLU A 249 15.12 1.17 29.06
N TYR A 250 14.54 1.96 28.14
CA TYR A 250 14.48 1.63 26.72
C TYR A 250 15.57 2.29 25.88
N SER A 251 16.44 3.13 26.43
CA SER A 251 17.49 3.83 25.66
C SER A 251 18.35 2.91 24.78
N GLY A 252 18.66 1.70 25.25
CA GLY A 252 19.37 0.69 24.47
C GLY A 252 18.58 0.23 23.24
N LYS A 253 17.30 -0.10 23.42
CA LYS A 253 16.38 -0.50 22.35
C LYS A 253 16.11 0.62 21.35
N ILE A 254 15.88 1.83 21.84
CA ILE A 254 15.68 3.01 20.98
C ILE A 254 16.91 3.21 20.07
N ARG A 255 18.13 3.08 20.61
CA ARG A 255 19.36 3.19 19.80
C ARG A 255 19.46 2.07 18.76
N GLU A 256 19.16 0.83 19.15
CA GLU A 256 19.14 -0.33 18.24
C GLU A 256 18.19 -0.09 17.07
N TYR A 257 16.98 0.38 17.35
CA TYR A 257 15.96 0.61 16.32
C TYR A 257 16.27 1.80 15.42
N ILE A 258 16.80 2.89 15.97
CA ILE A 258 17.28 4.03 15.14
C ILE A 258 18.38 3.57 14.19
N ASN A 259 19.36 2.80 14.68
CA ASN A 259 20.44 2.29 13.83
C ASN A 259 19.88 1.39 12.72
N LEU A 260 18.96 0.48 13.04
CA LEU A 260 18.31 -0.37 12.04
C LEU A 260 17.61 0.46 10.94
N ILE A 261 16.85 1.49 11.34
CA ILE A 261 16.14 2.38 10.42
C ILE A 261 17.12 3.16 9.54
N GLU A 262 18.16 3.74 10.13
CA GLU A 262 19.10 4.64 9.44
C GLU A 262 20.15 3.93 8.60
N GLU A 263 20.52 2.71 8.95
CA GLU A 263 21.53 1.93 8.22
C GLU A 263 20.90 1.08 7.11
N ASN A 264 19.63 0.68 7.25
CA ASN A 264 18.98 -0.26 6.32
C ASN A 264 17.77 0.34 5.61
N ILE A 265 16.78 0.84 6.35
CA ILE A 265 15.49 1.21 5.76
C ILE A 265 15.59 2.52 4.99
N VAL A 266 16.09 3.59 5.63
CA VAL A 266 16.17 4.92 5.02
C VAL A 266 17.05 4.92 3.77
N PRO A 267 18.28 4.38 3.77
CA PRO A 267 19.11 4.35 2.56
C PRO A 267 18.52 3.55 1.41
N LYS A 268 17.71 2.51 1.71
CA LYS A 268 17.04 1.72 0.70
C LYS A 268 15.91 2.50 0.03
N ILE A 269 15.03 3.14 0.80
CA ILE A 269 13.87 3.85 0.24
C ILE A 269 14.25 5.15 -0.45
N GLU A 270 15.31 5.84 0.00
CA GLU A 270 15.73 7.13 -0.57
C GLU A 270 16.21 7.03 -2.02
N ARG A 271 16.62 5.84 -2.48
CA ARG A 271 16.94 5.59 -3.91
C ARG A 271 15.74 5.82 -4.83
N TYR A 272 14.54 5.77 -4.28
CA TYR A 272 13.28 5.87 -5.00
C TYR A 272 12.53 7.17 -4.68
N TRP A 273 13.20 8.14 -4.07
CA TRP A 273 12.65 9.48 -3.87
C TRP A 273 12.58 10.24 -5.19
N ILE A 274 11.46 10.95 -5.41
CA ILE A 274 11.32 11.93 -6.47
C ILE A 274 10.83 13.25 -5.88
N ASP A 275 11.51 14.34 -6.21
CA ASP A 275 10.95 15.68 -6.07
C ASP A 275 9.96 15.92 -7.22
N VAL A 276 8.68 16.08 -6.90
CA VAL A 276 7.63 16.40 -7.88
C VAL A 276 7.72 17.87 -8.26
N ASN A 277 8.02 18.72 -7.28
CA ASN A 277 8.41 20.11 -7.48
C ASN A 277 9.38 20.54 -6.36
N LYS A 278 9.68 21.84 -6.26
CA LYS A 278 10.60 22.36 -5.23
C LYS A 278 10.15 22.06 -3.79
N GLU A 279 8.83 22.02 -3.57
CA GLU A 279 8.21 21.92 -2.26
C GLU A 279 7.54 20.56 -1.99
N SER A 280 7.30 19.75 -3.00
CA SER A 280 6.59 18.48 -2.90
C SER A 280 7.39 17.33 -3.51
N GLY A 281 7.13 16.11 -3.04
CA GLY A 281 7.78 14.91 -3.55
C GLY A 281 7.22 13.66 -2.92
N ALA A 282 7.48 12.52 -3.54
CA ALA A 282 6.98 11.23 -3.09
C ALA A 282 7.93 10.11 -3.51
N TYR A 283 7.80 8.94 -2.87
CA TYR A 283 8.47 7.73 -3.31
C TYR A 283 7.78 7.14 -4.54
N ARG A 284 8.54 6.44 -5.39
CA ARG A 284 8.03 5.61 -6.50
C ARG A 284 8.22 4.12 -6.24
N PHE A 285 7.50 3.30 -6.99
CA PHE A 285 7.80 1.87 -7.13
C PHE A 285 9.22 1.67 -7.66
N THR A 286 9.81 0.51 -7.33
CA THR A 286 11.12 0.14 -7.84
C THR A 286 11.05 -0.20 -9.33
N GLU A 287 12.21 -0.37 -9.98
CA GLU A 287 12.32 -0.87 -11.35
C GLU A 287 12.18 -2.40 -11.45
N ASN A 288 11.93 -3.09 -10.34
CA ASN A 288 11.85 -4.54 -10.31
C ASN A 288 10.69 -5.05 -11.19
N SER A 289 10.93 -6.09 -11.99
CA SER A 289 9.93 -6.68 -12.89
C SER A 289 8.69 -7.22 -12.17
N SER A 290 8.84 -7.60 -10.89
CA SER A 290 7.72 -8.03 -10.05
C SER A 290 6.84 -6.87 -9.55
N GLU A 291 7.22 -5.61 -9.79
CA GLU A 291 6.37 -4.46 -9.47
C GLU A 291 5.14 -4.38 -10.38
N ARG A 292 4.00 -3.97 -9.80
CA ARG A 292 2.75 -3.80 -10.58
C ARG A 292 2.81 -2.62 -11.52
N PHE A 293 3.52 -1.57 -11.11
CA PHE A 293 3.64 -0.28 -11.80
C PHE A 293 5.08 0.26 -11.63
N PRO A 294 6.09 -0.42 -12.20
CA PRO A 294 7.49 -0.05 -11.99
C PRO A 294 7.75 1.44 -12.28
N ASN A 295 8.59 2.07 -11.47
CA ASN A 295 9.01 3.47 -11.61
C ASN A 295 7.92 4.55 -11.46
N ARG A 296 6.64 4.18 -11.28
CA ARG A 296 5.54 5.14 -11.05
C ARG A 296 5.54 5.63 -9.59
N ILE A 297 5.22 6.90 -9.36
CA ILE A 297 5.01 7.46 -8.00
C ILE A 297 4.04 6.57 -7.23
N LEU A 298 4.24 6.34 -5.93
CA LEU A 298 3.36 5.49 -5.12
C LEU A 298 1.99 6.16 -4.87
N PRO A 299 0.91 5.37 -4.65
CA PRO A 299 -0.36 5.88 -4.14
C PRO A 299 -0.21 6.64 -2.82
N HIS A 300 -1.15 7.56 -2.55
CA HIS A 300 -1.09 8.46 -1.39
C HIS A 300 -0.89 7.72 -0.08
N ASN A 301 -1.77 6.75 0.19
CA ASN A 301 -1.71 5.93 1.38
C ASN A 301 -0.37 5.19 1.55
N GLN A 302 0.30 4.82 0.45
CA GLN A 302 1.52 4.05 0.50
C GLN A 302 2.73 4.86 0.97
N TYR A 303 2.94 6.05 0.40
CA TYR A 303 4.04 6.90 0.85
C TYR A 303 3.67 7.65 2.14
N LEU A 304 2.39 7.96 2.39
CA LEU A 304 1.95 8.62 3.62
C LEU A 304 2.09 7.72 4.86
N ALA A 305 2.01 6.39 4.71
CA ALA A 305 2.37 5.47 5.79
C ALA A 305 3.79 5.73 6.31
N MET A 306 4.76 5.93 5.41
CA MET A 306 6.13 6.29 5.78
C MET A 306 6.22 7.73 6.29
N ALA A 307 5.49 8.66 5.68
CA ALA A 307 5.45 10.06 6.12
C ALA A 307 5.00 10.20 7.58
N ARG A 308 4.01 9.40 8.01
CA ARG A 308 3.59 9.31 9.42
C ARG A 308 4.74 8.91 10.33
N ALA A 309 5.44 7.82 10.00
CA ALA A 309 6.60 7.38 10.79
C ALA A 309 7.69 8.47 10.86
N PHE A 310 7.96 9.15 9.75
CA PHE A 310 8.96 10.22 9.69
C PHE A 310 8.61 11.45 10.52
N LEU A 311 7.33 11.85 10.59
CA LEU A 311 6.89 12.91 11.49
C LEU A 311 7.24 12.60 12.94
N VAL A 312 7.01 11.36 13.37
CA VAL A 312 7.29 10.94 14.74
C VAL A 312 8.79 10.79 14.98
N LEU A 313 9.53 10.19 14.04
CA LEU A 313 10.98 10.00 14.14
C LEU A 313 11.76 11.31 14.22
N ASN A 314 11.23 12.42 13.67
CA ASN A 314 11.80 13.75 13.88
C ASN A 314 11.86 14.11 15.37
N GLU A 315 10.82 13.80 16.15
CA GLU A 315 10.80 14.11 17.60
C GLU A 315 11.76 13.22 18.40
N VAL A 316 12.02 12.01 17.92
CA VAL A 316 12.94 11.06 18.56
C VAL A 316 14.40 11.44 18.28
N THR A 317 14.72 11.78 17.04
CA THR A 317 16.10 11.92 16.57
C THR A 317 16.57 13.37 16.47
N SER A 318 15.65 14.33 16.46
CA SER A 318 15.90 15.74 16.12
C SER A 318 16.53 15.97 14.73
N LYS A 319 16.52 14.96 13.85
CA LYS A 319 17.06 15.07 12.49
C LYS A 319 16.00 15.67 11.56
N ARG A 320 16.21 16.94 11.18
CA ARG A 320 15.33 17.70 10.26
C ARG A 320 15.04 16.99 8.94
N TYR A 321 15.92 16.10 8.49
CA TYR A 321 15.71 15.25 7.34
C TYR A 321 14.32 14.57 7.36
N TYR A 322 13.93 13.94 8.48
CA TYR A 322 12.65 13.24 8.59
C TYR A 322 11.47 14.18 8.42
N LEU A 323 11.50 15.33 9.10
CA LEU A 323 10.46 16.35 8.97
C LEU A 323 10.36 16.88 7.53
N ILE A 324 11.49 17.24 6.91
CA ILE A 324 11.49 17.75 5.54
C ILE A 324 10.87 16.73 4.58
N ARG A 325 11.26 15.46 4.69
CA ARG A 325 10.79 14.39 3.82
C ARG A 325 9.29 14.13 4.03
N ALA A 326 8.82 14.08 5.28
CA ALA A 326 7.40 13.97 5.60
C ALA A 326 6.58 15.15 5.07
N LEU A 327 7.08 16.38 5.22
CA LEU A 327 6.37 17.58 4.73
C LEU A 327 6.30 17.63 3.21
N LYS A 328 7.33 17.18 2.48
CA LYS A 328 7.27 17.10 1.00
C LYS A 328 6.22 16.09 0.52
N MET A 329 6.15 14.92 1.15
CA MET A 329 5.11 13.92 0.90
C MET A 329 3.72 14.46 1.21
N GLY A 330 3.59 15.12 2.36
CA GLY A 330 2.33 15.71 2.77
C GLY A 330 1.88 16.87 1.89
N ARG A 331 2.79 17.70 1.39
CA ARG A 331 2.48 18.76 0.42
C ARG A 331 1.97 18.17 -0.89
N TYR A 332 2.62 17.12 -1.40
CA TYR A 332 2.12 16.42 -2.59
C TYR A 332 0.69 15.89 -2.39
N PHE A 333 0.39 15.30 -1.22
CA PHE A 333 -0.98 14.89 -0.91
C PHE A 333 -1.94 16.09 -0.83
N LYS A 334 -1.55 17.14 -0.09
CA LYS A 334 -2.37 18.34 0.13
C LYS A 334 -2.72 19.06 -1.17
N ASP A 335 -1.78 19.13 -2.11
CA ASP A 335 -1.98 19.75 -3.43
C ASP A 335 -3.03 19.00 -4.27
N ASN A 336 -3.31 17.72 -3.96
CA ASN A 336 -4.27 16.87 -4.65
C ASN A 336 -5.59 16.67 -3.87
N LEU A 337 -5.81 17.44 -2.80
CA LEU A 337 -7.10 17.47 -2.10
C LEU A 337 -8.10 18.37 -2.83
N HIS A 338 -9.28 17.86 -3.13
CA HIS A 338 -10.38 18.61 -3.74
C HIS A 338 -11.41 19.02 -2.70
N LEU A 339 -11.78 20.30 -2.68
CA LEU A 339 -12.82 20.81 -1.79
C LEU A 339 -14.20 20.72 -2.46
N VAL A 340 -15.10 19.93 -1.89
CA VAL A 340 -16.49 19.74 -2.37
C VAL A 340 -17.44 19.94 -1.20
N ASP A 341 -18.29 20.98 -1.27
CA ASP A 341 -19.23 21.35 -0.20
C ASP A 341 -18.57 21.47 1.19
N GLY A 342 -17.34 21.98 1.25
CA GLY A 342 -16.56 22.12 2.47
C GLY A 342 -15.89 20.82 2.98
N ALA A 343 -16.08 19.69 2.30
CA ALA A 343 -15.42 18.42 2.60
C ALA A 343 -14.21 18.19 1.67
N TYR A 344 -13.19 17.48 2.14
CA TYR A 344 -12.08 17.04 1.27
C TYR A 344 -12.37 15.70 0.62
N ILE A 345 -12.24 15.64 -0.70
CA ILE A 345 -12.30 14.45 -1.54
C ILE A 345 -10.96 14.31 -2.26
N TRP A 346 -10.49 13.08 -2.45
CA TRP A 346 -9.24 12.84 -3.17
C TRP A 346 -9.26 11.50 -3.90
N HIS A 347 -8.35 11.38 -4.86
CA HIS A 347 -8.09 10.14 -5.56
C HIS A 347 -7.16 9.26 -4.73
N TYR A 348 -7.28 7.94 -4.87
CA TYR A 348 -6.36 6.96 -4.29
C TYR A 348 -4.90 7.24 -4.69
N TRP A 349 -4.71 7.81 -5.88
CA TRP A 349 -3.39 7.90 -6.49
C TRP A 349 -3.33 8.99 -7.54
N ASP A 350 -2.45 9.97 -7.34
CA ASP A 350 -2.08 10.97 -8.32
C ASP A 350 -0.62 10.78 -8.77
N TYR A 351 -0.36 10.88 -10.07
CA TYR A 351 0.98 10.64 -10.64
C TYR A 351 1.18 11.32 -12.00
N TYR A 352 2.45 11.44 -12.40
CA TYR A 352 2.84 11.88 -13.73
C TYR A 352 3.30 10.69 -14.58
N GLU A 353 2.85 10.63 -15.83
CA GLU A 353 3.27 9.65 -16.82
C GLU A 353 3.37 10.34 -18.18
N GLU A 354 4.48 10.14 -18.90
CA GLU A 354 4.74 10.77 -20.20
C GLU A 354 4.54 12.30 -20.22
N GLY A 355 4.92 12.97 -19.12
CA GLY A 355 4.78 14.43 -18.97
C GLY A 355 3.36 14.92 -18.72
N ARG A 356 2.40 14.03 -18.50
CA ARG A 356 1.00 14.35 -18.21
C ARG A 356 0.62 13.92 -16.80
N PHE A 357 -0.29 14.66 -16.20
CA PHE A 357 -0.84 14.35 -14.90
C PHE A 357 -2.02 13.38 -15.03
N HIS A 358 -2.05 12.37 -14.17
CA HIS A 358 -3.05 11.32 -14.12
C HIS A 358 -3.50 11.07 -12.68
N HIS A 359 -4.73 10.59 -12.53
CA HIS A 359 -5.30 10.22 -11.25
C HIS A 359 -6.00 8.85 -11.32
N GLY A 360 -6.05 8.17 -10.18
CA GLY A 360 -6.74 6.91 -10.00
C GLY A 360 -8.23 7.08 -9.65
N PHE A 361 -8.82 6.00 -9.15
CA PHE A 361 -10.18 6.03 -8.58
C PHE A 361 -10.24 6.89 -7.31
N ILE A 362 -11.44 7.28 -6.89
CA ILE A 362 -11.65 7.93 -5.59
C ILE A 362 -11.14 7.02 -4.46
N GLU A 363 -10.52 7.62 -3.44
CA GLU A 363 -9.99 6.89 -2.30
C GLU A 363 -11.09 6.09 -1.57
N ASP A 364 -10.78 4.85 -1.16
CA ASP A 364 -11.64 4.12 -0.22
C ASP A 364 -11.32 4.46 1.23
N ILE A 365 -12.34 4.38 2.09
CA ILE A 365 -12.18 4.75 3.50
C ILE A 365 -11.24 3.82 4.28
N GLY A 366 -10.90 2.64 3.75
CA GLY A 366 -9.95 1.71 4.35
C GLY A 366 -8.52 2.24 4.22
N HIS A 367 -8.06 2.48 3.00
CA HIS A 367 -6.75 3.09 2.74
C HIS A 367 -6.71 4.56 3.17
N GLY A 368 -7.80 5.31 2.97
CA GLY A 368 -7.95 6.69 3.40
C GLY A 368 -7.80 6.91 4.90
N SER A 369 -7.92 5.86 5.72
CA SER A 369 -7.53 5.90 7.13
C SER A 369 -6.07 6.35 7.30
N ILE A 370 -5.15 5.87 6.45
CA ILE A 370 -3.73 6.24 6.55
C ILE A 370 -3.53 7.73 6.23
N ASP A 371 -4.21 8.23 5.21
CA ASP A 371 -4.14 9.62 4.76
C ASP A 371 -4.66 10.57 5.83
N VAL A 372 -5.81 10.23 6.42
CA VAL A 372 -6.41 10.98 7.53
C VAL A 372 -5.52 10.91 8.76
N GLY A 373 -4.96 9.73 9.08
CA GLY A 373 -4.02 9.56 10.18
C GLY A 373 -2.78 10.44 10.01
N PHE A 374 -2.29 10.64 8.79
CA PHE A 374 -1.21 11.59 8.50
C PHE A 374 -1.63 13.05 8.74
N ALA A 375 -2.79 13.46 8.23
CA ALA A 375 -3.29 14.82 8.44
C ALA A 375 -3.51 15.15 9.94
N ILE A 376 -3.99 14.17 10.71
CA ILE A 376 -4.15 14.24 12.17
C ILE A 376 -2.80 14.45 12.87
N GLU A 377 -1.79 13.65 12.55
CA GLU A 377 -0.44 13.79 13.11
C GLU A 377 0.15 15.17 12.79
N CYS A 378 0.04 15.62 11.54
CA CYS A 378 0.44 16.95 11.11
C CYS A 378 -0.21 18.06 11.97
N CYS A 379 -1.54 18.03 12.12
CA CYS A 379 -2.25 19.05 12.88
C CYS A 379 -1.88 19.04 14.37
N ARG A 380 -1.74 17.86 14.99
CA ARG A 380 -1.34 17.75 16.40
C ARG A 380 0.06 18.27 16.65
N ARG A 381 0.95 18.14 15.66
CA ARG A 381 2.33 18.64 15.71
C ARG A 381 2.47 20.08 15.24
N GLY A 382 1.38 20.73 14.83
CA GLY A 382 1.39 22.12 14.37
C GLY A 382 2.08 22.33 13.02
N VAL A 383 2.10 21.32 12.15
CA VAL A 383 2.77 21.36 10.85
C VAL A 383 1.82 20.99 9.72
N LEU A 384 1.98 21.61 8.55
CA LEU A 384 1.30 21.33 7.27
C LEU A 384 -0.24 21.44 7.22
N PHE A 385 -0.96 20.76 8.10
CA PHE A 385 -2.41 20.81 8.25
C PHE A 385 -2.78 21.51 9.56
N ASN A 386 -3.86 22.27 9.55
CA ASN A 386 -4.37 22.98 10.73
C ASN A 386 -5.80 22.55 11.08
N VAL A 387 -6.33 23.08 12.19
CA VAL A 387 -7.68 22.76 12.69
C VAL A 387 -8.79 23.01 11.67
N HIS A 388 -8.71 24.09 10.89
CA HIS A 388 -9.72 24.37 9.85
C HIS A 388 -9.71 23.31 8.75
N GLU A 389 -8.54 22.79 8.40
CA GLU A 389 -8.41 21.72 7.43
C GLU A 389 -8.86 20.37 7.97
N LEU A 390 -8.59 20.08 9.25
CA LEU A 390 -9.10 18.86 9.89
C LEU A 390 -10.62 18.84 9.96
N ARG A 391 -11.26 20.01 10.14
CA ARG A 391 -12.72 20.11 10.02
C ARG A 391 -13.24 19.76 8.62
N ARG A 392 -12.45 19.94 7.56
CA ARG A 392 -12.83 19.50 6.20
C ARG A 392 -12.81 17.98 6.08
N PHE A 393 -11.83 17.31 6.69
CA PHE A 393 -11.81 15.85 6.83
C PHE A 393 -12.96 15.33 7.71
N CYS A 394 -13.30 16.03 8.81
CA CYS A 394 -14.50 15.71 9.60
C CYS A 394 -15.75 15.75 8.72
N LYS A 395 -15.88 16.79 7.89
CA LYS A 395 -17.00 16.96 6.97
C LYS A 395 -17.05 15.88 5.88
N THR A 396 -15.90 15.39 5.42
CA THR A 396 -15.83 14.19 4.57
C THR A 396 -16.50 13.00 5.27
N PHE A 397 -16.16 12.75 6.54
CA PHE A 397 -16.74 11.66 7.29
C PHE A 397 -18.24 11.84 7.58
N THR A 398 -18.65 13.02 8.06
CA THR A 398 -20.02 13.25 8.51
C THR A 398 -21.00 13.52 7.38
N ASP A 399 -20.57 14.13 6.28
CA ASP A 399 -21.50 14.64 5.28
C ASP A 399 -21.43 13.88 3.95
N LYS A 400 -20.33 13.15 3.70
CA LYS A 400 -20.15 12.34 2.49
C LYS A 400 -20.20 10.85 2.82
N ILE A 401 -19.43 10.40 3.82
CA ILE A 401 -19.29 8.97 4.12
C ILE A 401 -20.48 8.42 4.92
N TRP A 402 -20.91 9.13 5.96
CA TRP A 402 -21.97 8.67 6.87
C TRP A 402 -23.37 8.88 6.29
N ASN A 403 -24.24 7.88 6.48
CA ASN A 403 -25.64 7.91 6.01
C ASN A 403 -26.59 8.81 6.83
N GLY A 404 -26.11 9.56 7.81
CA GLY A 404 -26.94 10.43 8.65
C GLY A 404 -27.74 9.72 9.76
N SER A 405 -27.57 8.41 9.97
CA SER A 405 -28.29 7.65 11.01
C SER A 405 -27.37 7.21 12.15
N LEU A 406 -27.72 7.53 13.40
CA LEU A 406 -27.05 6.98 14.58
C LEU A 406 -27.67 5.66 15.07
N SER A 407 -28.93 5.37 14.70
CA SER A 407 -29.59 4.12 15.07
C SER A 407 -29.17 2.95 14.18
N LYS A 408 -28.83 3.22 12.92
CA LYS A 408 -28.28 2.26 11.95
C LYS A 408 -27.18 2.94 11.13
N PRO A 409 -26.02 3.25 11.75
CA PRO A 409 -24.95 3.95 11.06
C PRO A 409 -24.36 3.06 9.97
N ARG A 410 -24.26 3.62 8.78
CA ARG A 410 -23.58 3.01 7.64
C ARG A 410 -22.59 3.99 7.05
N LEU A 411 -21.49 3.46 6.56
CA LEU A 411 -20.42 4.22 5.93
C LEU A 411 -20.31 3.80 4.46
N SER A 412 -20.18 4.75 3.55
CA SER A 412 -19.83 4.47 2.15
C SER A 412 -18.42 3.86 2.05
N ARG A 413 -18.15 3.17 0.95
CA ARG A 413 -16.82 2.63 0.66
C ARG A 413 -15.83 3.72 0.28
N ARG A 414 -16.27 4.77 -0.43
CA ARG A 414 -15.40 5.83 -0.97
C ARG A 414 -15.61 7.15 -0.22
N VAL A 415 -14.57 7.98 -0.19
CA VAL A 415 -14.56 9.26 0.55
C VAL A 415 -15.56 10.29 0.00
N ASP A 416 -16.01 10.14 -1.24
CA ASP A 416 -17.04 10.98 -1.88
C ASP A 416 -18.48 10.54 -1.58
N GLY A 417 -18.67 9.51 -0.76
CA GLY A 417 -19.98 8.92 -0.46
C GLY A 417 -20.40 7.82 -1.44
N SER A 418 -19.60 7.51 -2.46
CA SER A 418 -19.91 6.48 -3.44
C SER A 418 -19.42 5.08 -3.03
N GLY A 419 -19.78 4.09 -3.83
CA GLY A 419 -19.47 2.68 -3.60
C GLY A 419 -20.42 2.01 -2.60
N GLY A 420 -20.24 0.70 -2.40
CA GLY A 420 -21.04 -0.08 -1.45
C GLY A 420 -20.77 0.28 0.01
N GLU A 421 -21.32 -0.50 0.92
CA GLU A 421 -21.15 -0.29 2.36
C GLU A 421 -19.75 -0.72 2.86
N SER A 422 -19.25 0.00 3.87
CA SER A 422 -17.99 -0.24 4.56
C SER A 422 -18.14 -0.06 6.07
N ALA A 423 -17.13 -0.49 6.83
CA ALA A 423 -17.11 -0.41 8.29
C ALA A 423 -15.71 -0.06 8.84
N HIS A 424 -14.88 0.59 8.04
CA HIS A 424 -13.55 1.02 8.48
C HIS A 424 -13.66 2.29 9.34
N ILE A 425 -13.30 2.18 10.63
CA ILE A 425 -13.40 3.29 11.60
C ILE A 425 -12.05 3.77 12.15
N ARG A 426 -10.94 3.06 11.86
CA ARG A 426 -9.60 3.19 12.51
C ARG A 426 -9.13 4.62 12.78
N ASP A 427 -8.34 5.23 11.90
CA ASP A 427 -7.83 6.59 12.15
C ASP A 427 -8.94 7.64 11.98
N TRP A 428 -10.04 7.31 11.30
CA TRP A 428 -11.22 8.16 11.19
C TRP A 428 -11.80 8.53 12.56
N ILE A 429 -11.82 7.60 13.53
CA ILE A 429 -12.35 7.88 14.87
C ILE A 429 -11.56 8.97 15.59
N ASN A 430 -10.28 9.17 15.26
CA ASN A 430 -9.45 10.20 15.87
C ASN A 430 -9.86 11.62 15.45
N LEU A 431 -10.65 11.78 14.38
CA LEU A 431 -11.29 13.05 14.05
C LEU A 431 -12.31 13.50 15.11
N SER A 432 -12.70 12.62 16.04
CA SER A 432 -13.56 12.98 17.18
C SER A 432 -13.01 14.10 18.05
N GLN A 433 -11.70 14.36 17.98
CA GLN A 433 -11.05 15.51 18.61
C GLN A 433 -11.55 16.85 18.08
N TRP A 434 -11.98 16.91 16.81
CA TRP A 434 -12.47 18.15 16.18
C TRP A 434 -13.97 18.13 15.87
N ASP A 435 -14.58 16.94 15.77
CA ASP A 435 -16.03 16.76 15.70
C ASP A 435 -16.47 15.54 16.53
N SER A 436 -17.01 15.79 17.72
CA SER A 436 -17.42 14.75 18.67
C SER A 436 -18.48 13.78 18.12
N LYS A 437 -19.25 14.17 17.10
CA LYS A 437 -20.25 13.31 16.45
C LYS A 437 -19.62 12.06 15.85
N ILE A 438 -18.38 12.19 15.33
CA ILE A 438 -17.65 11.10 14.69
C ILE A 438 -17.45 9.92 15.63
N PHE A 439 -17.15 10.17 16.91
CA PHE A 439 -17.04 9.09 17.90
C PHE A 439 -18.34 8.29 18.01
N PHE A 440 -19.50 8.97 18.10
CA PHE A 440 -20.78 8.29 18.25
C PHE A 440 -21.18 7.51 16.99
N ILE A 441 -20.84 8.01 15.81
CA ILE A 441 -21.01 7.28 14.55
C ILE A 441 -20.16 6.01 14.57
N CYS A 442 -18.86 6.12 14.83
CA CYS A 442 -17.94 4.98 14.87
C CYS A 442 -18.31 3.97 15.96
N TYR A 443 -18.71 4.43 17.14
CA TYR A 443 -19.18 3.58 18.23
C TYR A 443 -20.47 2.83 17.84
N GLY A 444 -21.40 3.49 17.16
CA GLY A 444 -22.59 2.83 16.63
C GLY A 444 -22.25 1.76 15.56
N VAL A 445 -21.27 2.02 14.69
CA VAL A 445 -20.77 1.01 13.72
C VAL A 445 -20.14 -0.18 14.45
N PHE A 446 -19.35 0.07 15.49
CA PHE A 446 -18.75 -0.97 16.33
C PHE A 446 -19.82 -1.83 17.01
N LYS A 447 -20.83 -1.21 17.63
CA LYS A 447 -21.97 -1.91 18.25
C LYS A 447 -22.80 -2.70 17.24
N GLY A 448 -23.06 -2.14 16.06
CA GLY A 448 -23.83 -2.79 15.00
C GLY A 448 -23.13 -3.98 14.34
N ARG A 449 -21.86 -4.23 14.68
CA ARG A 449 -21.05 -5.36 14.20
C ARG A 449 -20.66 -6.32 15.32
N ASP A 450 -21.44 -6.34 16.39
CA ASP A 450 -21.22 -7.19 17.56
C ASP A 450 -19.87 -6.94 18.24
N GLU A 451 -19.46 -5.66 18.30
CA GLU A 451 -18.29 -5.20 19.06
C GLU A 451 -17.00 -5.97 18.72
N PRO A 452 -16.55 -5.94 17.46
CA PRO A 452 -15.39 -6.72 17.02
C PRO A 452 -14.14 -6.33 17.82
N VAL A 453 -13.56 -7.31 18.52
CA VAL A 453 -12.52 -7.09 19.54
C VAL A 453 -11.31 -6.32 19.01
N PHE A 454 -10.93 -6.53 17.75
CA PHE A 454 -9.80 -5.83 17.13
C PHE A 454 -10.01 -4.30 16.96
N TYR A 455 -11.24 -3.79 17.09
CA TYR A 455 -11.53 -2.35 17.10
C TYR A 455 -11.59 -1.74 18.51
N ILE A 456 -11.56 -2.54 19.57
CA ILE A 456 -11.62 -2.04 20.95
C ILE A 456 -10.59 -0.95 21.24
N PRO A 457 -9.28 -1.13 20.93
CA PRO A 457 -8.28 -0.09 21.19
C PRO A 457 -8.67 1.24 20.54
N TYR A 458 -9.13 1.21 19.28
CA TYR A 458 -9.55 2.41 18.56
C TYR A 458 -10.79 3.08 19.17
N ILE A 459 -11.73 2.31 19.73
CA ILE A 459 -12.87 2.87 20.48
C ILE A 459 -12.40 3.62 21.74
N LEU A 460 -11.46 3.04 22.48
CA LEU A 460 -10.86 3.67 23.66
C LEU A 460 -10.09 4.94 23.28
N GLU A 461 -9.28 4.87 22.22
CA GLU A 461 -8.56 6.03 21.68
C GLU A 461 -9.53 7.14 21.27
N GLY A 462 -10.53 6.82 20.46
CA GLY A 462 -11.51 7.76 19.95
C GLY A 462 -12.30 8.47 21.05
N TRP A 463 -12.60 7.79 22.16
CA TRP A 463 -13.23 8.40 23.33
C TRP A 463 -12.30 9.43 24.00
N ARG A 464 -11.02 9.09 24.19
CA ARG A 464 -10.03 10.03 24.72
C ARG A 464 -9.86 11.24 23.81
N ARG A 465 -9.80 11.03 22.49
CA ARG A 465 -9.70 12.13 21.50
C ARG A 465 -10.89 13.07 21.58
N LEU A 466 -12.11 12.53 21.73
CA LEU A 466 -13.30 13.35 21.97
C LEU A 466 -13.14 14.19 23.24
N LEU A 467 -12.71 13.59 24.35
CA LEU A 467 -12.54 14.31 25.62
C LEU A 467 -11.45 15.39 25.53
N GLU A 468 -10.35 15.14 24.81
CA GLU A 468 -9.30 16.12 24.51
C GLU A 468 -9.88 17.33 23.75
N GLY A 469 -10.71 17.08 22.73
CA GLY A 469 -11.39 18.13 21.96
C GLY A 469 -12.32 19.01 22.80
N LEU A 470 -13.05 18.40 23.73
CA LEU A 470 -13.93 19.12 24.66
C LEU A 470 -13.15 19.97 25.67
N LYS A 471 -11.97 19.52 26.11
CA LYS A 471 -11.10 20.28 27.03
C LYS A 471 -10.35 21.42 26.33
N GLY A 472 -10.00 21.24 25.05
CA GLY A 472 -9.25 22.21 24.26
C GLY A 472 -10.09 23.28 23.56
N SER A 473 -11.43 23.17 23.60
CA SER A 473 -12.32 24.21 23.08
C SER A 473 -12.43 25.34 24.11
N PRO A 474 -11.95 26.57 23.83
CA PRO A 474 -12.37 27.70 24.64
C PRO A 474 -13.89 27.79 24.50
N THR A 475 -14.58 27.79 25.62
CA THR A 475 -15.99 28.15 25.69
C THR A 475 -16.13 29.53 25.06
N TYR A 476 -16.60 29.59 23.81
CA TYR A 476 -17.21 30.81 23.28
C TYR A 476 -18.54 30.98 24.02
N ASN A 477 -18.45 31.53 25.23
CA ASN A 477 -19.56 32.21 25.89
C ASN A 477 -19.51 33.67 25.43
N GLY A 478 -20.56 34.11 24.72
CA GLY A 478 -20.74 35.50 24.28
C GLY A 478 -21.38 35.55 22.91
#